data_AF-B0WL93-F1
#
_entry.id   AF-B0WL93-F1
#
_cell.length_a   1.000
_cell.length_b   1.000
_cell.length_c   1.000
_cell.angle_alpha   90.00
_cell.angle_beta   90.00
_cell.angle_gamma   90.00
#
_symmetry.space_group_name_H-M   'P 1'
#
loop_
_entity.id
_entity.type
_entity.pdbx_description
1 polymer ?
#
loop_
_entity_poly.entity_id
_entity_poly.type
_entity_poly.pdbx_seq_one_letter_code
_entity_poly.pdbx_strand_id
1 'polypeptide(L)'
;MKYDRAFRTCEEIIYGTNESDLQGLMSSTVGNEKQQEDIMLALIYTILTDAEKANKAYSDLIILDGSSFATNNLAILVAEKYPKFNEIPRRQLLWFLNELIKNQVNVQETSNIVWNILRQASGGDISQKNIALVEGLLDILVEHRSWLEKDPFLVGTVVYTYTRYQDWFQEKYFTTPESQSLRSDLIRFIIVSIHPTNDMLCSDIIPRWAVIGWLLTSCTNAVAQANAKLSLFYDWLFFQPLKDNIMNIEPGYSEPSWDNKLNISYNAATTDDLRFSDEEEDSAIMSMKDEHSDDDDLPLSKRFSTWGTCTPRGATSGLRGYRETNPVMTDI
;
A
#
# COMPACT_ATOMS: atom_id res chain seq x y z
N MET A 1 -20.19 -30.87 6.59
CA MET A 1 -18.83 -30.48 7.05
C MET A 1 -18.84 -30.38 8.57
N LYS A 2 -17.71 -30.53 9.28
CA LYS A 2 -17.62 -30.45 10.76
C LYS A 2 -18.34 -29.21 11.32
N TYR A 3 -18.11 -28.06 10.70
CA TYR A 3 -18.70 -26.76 11.04
C TYR A 3 -20.23 -26.71 10.92
N ASP A 4 -20.79 -27.13 9.77
CA ASP A 4 -22.25 -27.18 9.55
C ASP A 4 -22.93 -28.19 10.49
N ARG A 5 -22.27 -29.30 10.83
CA ARG A 5 -22.79 -30.26 11.84
C ARG A 5 -22.81 -29.63 13.24
N ALA A 6 -21.71 -28.98 13.63
CA ALA A 6 -21.59 -28.31 14.92
C ALA A 6 -22.63 -27.18 15.05
N PHE A 7 -22.79 -26.35 14.01
CA PHE A 7 -23.81 -25.32 13.95
C PHE A 7 -25.22 -25.87 14.15
N ARG A 8 -25.64 -26.90 13.40
CA ARG A 8 -26.97 -27.51 13.56
C ARG A 8 -27.21 -28.13 14.94
N THR A 9 -26.15 -28.51 15.63
CA THR A 9 -26.23 -29.13 16.97
C THR A 9 -26.33 -28.06 18.06
N CYS A 10 -25.74 -26.89 17.83
CA CYS A 10 -25.64 -25.79 18.79
C CYS A 10 -26.55 -24.60 18.45
N GLU A 11 -27.35 -24.68 17.38
CA GLU A 11 -28.20 -23.59 16.87
C GLU A 11 -29.18 -23.08 17.94
N GLU A 12 -29.85 -23.99 18.64
CA GLU A 12 -30.77 -23.67 19.74
C GLU A 12 -30.07 -23.00 20.93
N ILE A 13 -28.80 -23.33 21.17
CA ILE A 13 -27.99 -22.76 22.25
C ILE A 13 -27.49 -21.36 21.86
N ILE A 14 -27.06 -21.17 20.62
CA ILE A 14 -26.54 -19.88 20.14
C ILE A 14 -27.66 -18.83 20.04
N TYR A 15 -28.88 -19.26 19.65
CA TYR A 15 -30.02 -18.35 19.49
C TYR A 15 -30.95 -18.26 20.70
N GLY A 16 -31.00 -19.30 21.53
CA GLY A 16 -31.94 -19.40 22.65
C GLY A 16 -31.45 -18.86 23.99
N THR A 17 -30.15 -18.55 24.13
CA THR A 17 -29.57 -18.16 25.43
C THR A 17 -29.02 -16.75 25.48
N ASN A 18 -29.16 -16.12 26.65
CA ASN A 18 -28.58 -14.81 26.98
C ASN A 18 -27.09 -14.97 27.35
N GLU A 19 -26.30 -13.89 27.33
CA GLU A 19 -24.85 -13.90 27.63
C GLU A 19 -24.52 -14.57 28.98
N SER A 20 -25.29 -14.32 30.05
CA SER A 20 -25.05 -14.96 31.36
C SER A 20 -25.35 -16.46 31.38
N ASP A 21 -26.30 -16.89 30.56
CA ASP A 21 -26.70 -18.29 30.47
C ASP A 21 -25.71 -19.09 29.61
N LEU A 22 -25.03 -18.44 28.67
CA LEU A 22 -23.98 -19.06 27.86
C LEU A 22 -22.75 -19.42 28.72
N GLN A 23 -22.30 -18.50 29.58
CA GLN A 23 -21.23 -18.79 30.57
C GLN A 23 -21.67 -19.82 31.61
N GLY A 24 -22.94 -19.79 32.04
CA GLY A 24 -23.53 -20.77 32.95
C GLY A 24 -23.60 -22.17 32.36
N LEU A 25 -24.04 -22.28 31.10
CA LEU A 25 -24.03 -23.53 30.32
C LEU A 25 -22.62 -24.08 30.19
N MET A 26 -21.64 -23.23 29.92
CA MET A 26 -20.23 -23.61 29.79
C MET A 26 -19.61 -24.08 31.11
N SER A 27 -19.93 -23.39 32.21
CA SER A 27 -19.54 -23.79 33.57
C SER A 27 -20.21 -25.10 33.99
N SER A 28 -21.40 -25.40 33.46
CA SER A 28 -22.10 -26.67 33.68
C SER A 28 -21.59 -27.81 32.80
N THR A 29 -20.96 -27.50 31.66
CA THR A 29 -20.28 -28.46 30.76
C THR A 29 -18.80 -28.67 31.09
N VAL A 30 -18.33 -28.19 32.25
CA VAL A 30 -16.98 -28.47 32.76
C VAL A 30 -16.75 -29.99 32.78
N GLY A 31 -15.95 -30.47 31.82
CA GLY A 31 -15.64 -31.90 31.62
C GLY A 31 -15.99 -32.47 30.24
N ASN A 32 -16.69 -31.74 29.37
CA ASN A 32 -17.01 -32.18 28.00
C ASN A 32 -16.36 -31.26 26.95
N GLU A 33 -15.03 -31.32 26.83
CA GLU A 33 -14.20 -30.53 25.89
C GLU A 33 -14.75 -30.54 24.46
N LYS A 34 -15.31 -31.68 24.04
CA LYS A 34 -15.90 -31.84 22.71
C LYS A 34 -17.12 -30.94 22.46
N GLN A 35 -17.97 -30.76 23.47
CA GLN A 35 -19.15 -29.91 23.35
C GLN A 35 -18.78 -28.43 23.31
N GLN A 36 -17.75 -28.04 24.07
CA GLN A 36 -17.15 -26.71 24.00
C GLN A 36 -16.54 -26.43 22.62
N GLU A 37 -15.81 -27.40 22.05
CA GLU A 37 -15.29 -27.28 20.68
C GLU A 37 -16.41 -27.12 19.64
N ASP A 38 -17.49 -27.90 19.73
CA ASP A 38 -18.61 -27.82 18.79
C ASP A 38 -19.30 -26.45 18.88
N ILE A 39 -19.46 -25.87 20.08
CA ILE A 39 -19.99 -24.50 20.25
C ILE A 39 -19.07 -23.47 19.59
N MET A 40 -17.75 -23.53 19.83
CA MET A 40 -16.79 -22.61 19.21
C MET A 40 -16.79 -22.72 17.68
N LEU A 41 -16.87 -23.94 17.13
CA LEU A 41 -16.97 -24.16 15.69
C LEU A 41 -18.26 -23.61 15.09
N ALA A 42 -19.37 -23.70 15.83
CA ALA A 42 -20.65 -23.15 15.44
C ALA A 42 -20.63 -21.61 15.44
N LEU A 43 -19.96 -20.98 16.42
CA LEU A 43 -19.74 -19.53 16.44
C LEU A 43 -18.88 -19.07 15.27
N ILE A 44 -17.75 -19.76 14.99
CA ILE A 44 -16.91 -19.48 13.82
C ILE A 44 -17.70 -19.61 12.52
N TYR A 45 -18.53 -20.65 12.40
CA TYR A 45 -19.41 -20.81 11.25
C TYR A 45 -20.38 -19.63 11.11
N THR A 46 -21.04 -19.24 12.20
CA THR A 46 -21.99 -18.11 12.24
C THR A 46 -21.32 -16.81 11.79
N ILE A 47 -20.12 -16.51 12.31
CA ILE A 47 -19.33 -15.34 11.92
C ILE A 47 -19.05 -15.34 10.42
N LEU A 48 -18.67 -16.49 9.85
CA LEU A 48 -18.33 -16.60 8.44
C LEU A 48 -19.55 -16.60 7.50
N THR A 49 -20.73 -16.99 7.97
CA THR A 49 -21.91 -17.14 7.10
C THR A 49 -23.00 -16.09 7.27
N ASP A 50 -23.09 -15.43 8.43
CA ASP A 50 -24.17 -14.49 8.75
C ASP A 50 -23.59 -13.17 9.29
N ALA A 51 -23.70 -12.12 8.48
CA ALA A 51 -23.12 -10.82 8.81
C ALA A 51 -23.87 -10.06 9.89
N GLU A 52 -25.17 -10.28 10.03
CA GLU A 52 -25.98 -9.57 11.02
C GLU A 52 -25.67 -10.09 12.42
N LYS A 53 -25.37 -11.39 12.52
CA LYS A 53 -25.09 -12.07 13.80
C LYS A 53 -23.60 -12.18 14.13
N ALA A 54 -22.71 -11.83 13.20
CA ALA A 54 -21.27 -11.95 13.37
C ALA A 54 -20.75 -11.22 14.61
N ASN A 55 -21.24 -9.99 14.89
CA ASN A 55 -20.83 -9.21 16.06
C ASN A 55 -21.14 -9.95 17.37
N LYS A 56 -22.39 -10.40 17.55
CA LYS A 56 -22.80 -11.14 18.75
C LYS A 56 -22.00 -12.44 18.88
N ALA A 57 -21.92 -13.22 17.81
CA ALA A 57 -21.19 -14.48 17.81
C ALA A 57 -19.69 -14.31 18.12
N TYR A 58 -19.09 -13.20 17.70
CA TYR A 58 -17.71 -12.87 18.03
C TYR A 58 -17.55 -12.45 19.50
N SER A 59 -18.45 -11.62 20.03
CA SER A 59 -18.46 -11.30 21.47
C SER A 59 -18.58 -12.56 22.33
N ASP A 60 -19.51 -13.45 21.98
CA ASP A 60 -19.68 -14.75 22.64
C ASP A 60 -18.38 -15.57 22.57
N LEU A 61 -17.71 -15.63 21.41
CA LEU A 61 -16.46 -16.36 21.24
C LEU A 61 -15.32 -15.83 22.13
N ILE A 62 -15.20 -14.51 22.29
CA ILE A 62 -14.19 -13.89 23.16
C ILE A 62 -14.49 -14.15 24.63
N ILE A 63 -15.77 -14.11 25.03
CA ILE A 63 -16.21 -14.43 26.39
C ILE A 63 -15.83 -15.88 26.77
N LEU A 64 -15.82 -16.79 25.78
CA LEU A 64 -15.45 -18.20 25.95
C LEU A 64 -13.94 -18.48 25.92
N ASP A 65 -13.10 -17.45 25.85
CA ASP A 65 -11.64 -17.57 25.69
C ASP A 65 -11.26 -18.42 24.44
N GLY A 66 -12.09 -18.35 23.41
CA GLY A 66 -11.99 -19.17 22.20
C GLY A 66 -11.05 -18.61 21.14
N SER A 67 -10.28 -17.56 21.44
CA SER A 67 -9.48 -16.82 20.43
C SER A 67 -8.43 -17.69 19.77
N SER A 68 -7.63 -18.43 20.54
CA SER A 68 -6.61 -19.33 19.98
C SER A 68 -7.21 -20.51 19.23
N PHE A 69 -8.36 -21.02 19.67
CA PHE A 69 -9.08 -22.07 18.94
C PHE A 69 -9.59 -21.53 17.59
N ALA A 70 -10.10 -20.31 17.58
CA ALA A 70 -10.61 -19.66 16.39
C ALA A 70 -9.51 -19.31 15.39
N THR A 71 -8.39 -18.74 15.84
CA THR A 71 -7.27 -18.39 14.96
C THR A 71 -6.68 -19.62 14.28
N ASN A 72 -6.51 -20.72 15.01
CA ASN A 72 -6.02 -21.99 14.47
C ASN A 72 -6.97 -22.59 13.42
N ASN A 73 -8.28 -22.64 13.72
CA ASN A 73 -9.26 -23.15 12.76
C ASN A 73 -9.38 -22.23 11.53
N LEU A 74 -9.32 -20.92 11.72
CA LEU A 74 -9.37 -19.94 10.64
C LEU A 74 -8.16 -20.08 9.72
N ALA A 75 -6.95 -20.23 10.27
CA ALA A 75 -5.74 -20.47 9.48
C ALA A 75 -5.85 -21.71 8.59
N ILE A 76 -6.37 -22.83 9.13
CA ILE A 76 -6.60 -24.07 8.37
C ILE A 76 -7.67 -23.86 7.28
N LEU A 77 -8.77 -23.19 7.61
CA LEU A 77 -9.84 -22.89 6.66
C LEU A 77 -9.33 -22.05 5.48
N VAL A 78 -8.53 -21.02 5.76
CA VAL A 78 -7.93 -20.19 4.73
C VAL A 78 -6.95 -21.01 3.89
N ALA A 79 -6.03 -21.75 4.52
CA ALA A 79 -5.01 -22.51 3.81
C ALA A 79 -5.61 -23.59 2.89
N GLU A 80 -6.66 -24.29 3.32
CA GLU A 80 -7.16 -25.47 2.61
C GLU A 80 -8.48 -25.29 1.85
N LYS A 81 -9.36 -24.39 2.30
CA LYS A 81 -10.75 -24.34 1.84
C LYS A 81 -11.13 -23.00 1.21
N TYR A 82 -10.29 -21.96 1.29
CA TYR A 82 -10.56 -20.65 0.73
C TYR A 82 -11.01 -20.65 -0.75
N PRO A 83 -10.44 -21.46 -1.66
CA PRO A 83 -10.91 -21.51 -3.06
C PRO A 83 -12.38 -21.88 -3.20
N LYS A 84 -12.93 -22.63 -2.23
CA LYS A 84 -14.32 -23.08 -2.19
C LYS A 84 -15.26 -22.09 -1.48
N PHE A 85 -14.75 -20.98 -0.95
CA PHE A 85 -15.58 -20.00 -0.25
C PHE A 85 -16.44 -19.22 -1.24
N ASN A 86 -17.71 -19.06 -0.85
CA ASN A 86 -18.65 -18.13 -1.47
C ASN A 86 -18.28 -16.68 -1.10
N GLU A 87 -19.01 -15.71 -1.65
CA GLU A 87 -18.75 -14.29 -1.42
C GLU A 87 -18.85 -13.88 0.07
N ILE A 88 -19.90 -14.35 0.77
CA ILE A 88 -20.14 -13.97 2.18
C ILE A 88 -18.98 -14.42 3.09
N PRO A 89 -18.53 -15.70 3.10
CA PRO A 89 -17.37 -16.10 3.90
C PRO A 89 -16.06 -15.41 3.55
N ARG A 90 -15.86 -14.99 2.28
CA ARG A 90 -14.66 -14.23 1.89
C ARG A 90 -14.64 -12.85 2.52
N ARG A 91 -15.78 -12.14 2.47
CA ARG A 91 -15.93 -10.84 3.12
C ARG A 91 -15.83 -10.96 4.64
N GLN A 92 -16.50 -11.96 5.22
CA GLN A 92 -16.48 -12.18 6.66
C GLN A 92 -15.13 -12.64 7.20
N LEU A 93 -14.33 -13.34 6.41
CA LEU A 93 -12.96 -13.68 6.79
C LEU A 93 -12.13 -12.42 7.07
N LEU A 94 -12.21 -11.41 6.20
CA LEU A 94 -11.48 -10.15 6.37
C LEU A 94 -12.02 -9.35 7.55
N TRP A 95 -13.34 -9.30 7.72
CA TRP A 95 -13.96 -8.70 8.91
C TRP A 95 -13.47 -9.37 10.19
N PHE A 96 -13.49 -10.71 10.24
CA PHE A 96 -13.08 -11.47 11.41
C PHE A 96 -11.59 -11.28 11.73
N LEU A 97 -10.72 -11.26 10.72
CA LEU A 97 -9.31 -10.92 10.89
C LEU A 97 -9.15 -9.51 11.49
N ASN A 98 -9.88 -8.52 10.97
CA ASN A 98 -9.82 -7.14 11.46
C ASN A 98 -10.17 -7.07 12.95
N GLU A 99 -11.26 -7.74 13.36
CA GLU A 99 -11.67 -7.77 14.77
C GLU A 99 -10.67 -8.48 15.68
N LEU A 100 -10.05 -9.58 15.21
CA LEU A 100 -8.98 -10.27 15.96
C LEU A 100 -7.76 -9.37 16.21
N ILE A 101 -7.36 -8.57 15.21
CA ILE A 101 -6.24 -7.63 15.33
C ILE A 101 -6.62 -6.47 16.27
N LYS A 102 -7.83 -5.90 16.13
CA LYS A 102 -8.33 -4.83 17.01
C LYS A 102 -8.34 -5.23 18.48
N ASN A 103 -8.78 -6.45 18.77
CA ASN A 103 -8.80 -7.00 20.13
C ASN A 103 -7.45 -7.52 20.63
N GLN A 104 -6.36 -7.24 19.90
CA GLN A 104 -4.99 -7.56 20.28
C GLN A 104 -4.78 -9.05 20.59
N VAL A 105 -5.49 -9.93 19.87
CA VAL A 105 -5.21 -11.37 19.89
C VAL A 105 -3.76 -11.61 19.47
N ASN A 106 -3.17 -12.70 19.95
CA ASN A 106 -1.75 -13.02 19.77
C ASN A 106 -1.24 -12.70 18.35
N VAL A 107 -0.18 -11.88 18.28
CA VAL A 107 0.39 -11.39 17.02
C VAL A 107 0.83 -12.55 16.13
N GLN A 108 1.41 -13.62 16.67
CA GLN A 108 1.88 -14.76 15.87
C GLN A 108 0.72 -15.52 15.23
N GLU A 109 -0.37 -15.72 15.97
CA GLU A 109 -1.55 -16.42 15.46
C GLU A 109 -2.26 -15.61 14.36
N THR A 110 -2.41 -14.31 14.57
CA THR A 110 -3.00 -13.39 13.59
C THR A 110 -2.09 -13.18 12.37
N SER A 111 -0.77 -13.09 12.56
CA SER A 111 0.23 -13.09 11.48
C SER A 111 0.13 -14.33 10.60
N ASN A 112 -0.06 -15.52 11.19
CA ASN A 112 -0.20 -16.76 10.42
C ASN A 112 -1.46 -16.74 9.53
N ILE A 113 -2.55 -16.15 10.01
CA ILE A 113 -3.77 -15.99 9.18
C ILE A 113 -3.48 -15.05 8.01
N VAL A 114 -2.87 -13.88 8.25
CA VAL A 114 -2.47 -12.93 7.20
C VAL A 114 -1.59 -13.63 6.16
N TRP A 115 -0.58 -14.37 6.61
CA TRP A 115 0.32 -15.12 5.72
C TRP A 115 -0.44 -16.12 4.85
N ASN A 116 -1.40 -16.86 5.42
CA ASN A 116 -2.23 -17.77 4.65
C ASN A 116 -3.15 -17.04 3.66
N ILE A 117 -3.67 -15.86 3.99
CA ILE A 117 -4.47 -15.04 3.07
C ILE A 117 -3.61 -14.52 1.92
N LEU A 118 -2.40 -14.01 2.19
CA LEU A 118 -1.45 -13.57 1.15
C LEU A 118 -1.17 -14.68 0.13
N ARG A 119 -1.11 -15.94 0.56
CA ARG A 119 -0.95 -17.09 -0.35
C ARG A 119 -2.17 -17.38 -1.22
N GLN A 120 -3.35 -16.93 -0.84
CA GLN A 120 -4.56 -17.04 -1.66
C GLN A 120 -4.65 -15.94 -2.72
N ALA A 121 -3.93 -14.82 -2.54
CA ALA A 121 -3.82 -13.77 -3.54
C ALA A 121 -3.08 -14.31 -4.76
N SER A 122 -3.83 -14.52 -5.84
CA SER A 122 -3.30 -15.07 -7.08
C SER A 122 -2.67 -13.96 -7.92
N GLY A 123 -1.40 -14.13 -8.25
CA GLY A 123 -0.69 -13.18 -9.09
C GLY A 123 -1.20 -13.15 -10.52
N GLY A 124 -1.39 -11.94 -11.05
CA GLY A 124 -1.90 -11.73 -12.41
C GLY A 124 -3.38 -12.07 -12.62
N ASP A 125 -4.10 -12.50 -11.57
CA ASP A 125 -5.56 -12.66 -11.59
C ASP A 125 -6.26 -11.33 -11.29
N ILE A 126 -6.95 -10.80 -12.30
CA ILE A 126 -7.70 -9.55 -12.24
C ILE A 126 -9.19 -9.76 -11.92
N SER A 127 -9.56 -10.96 -11.46
CA SER A 127 -10.95 -11.22 -11.05
C SER A 127 -11.32 -10.33 -9.87
N GLN A 128 -12.58 -9.84 -9.87
CA GLN A 128 -13.14 -9.05 -8.76
C GLN A 128 -12.96 -9.73 -7.39
N LYS A 129 -12.99 -11.06 -7.35
CA LYS A 129 -12.77 -11.85 -6.12
C LYS A 129 -11.34 -11.74 -5.59
N ASN A 130 -10.35 -11.75 -6.48
CA ASN A 130 -8.94 -11.64 -6.10
C ASN A 130 -8.61 -10.19 -5.73
N ILE A 131 -9.11 -9.21 -6.51
CA ILE A 131 -8.94 -7.79 -6.21
C ILE A 131 -9.52 -7.45 -4.83
N ALA A 132 -10.76 -7.84 -4.53
CA ALA A 132 -11.38 -7.57 -3.24
C ALA A 132 -10.66 -8.21 -2.05
N LEU A 133 -10.02 -9.37 -2.24
CA LEU A 133 -9.20 -10.01 -1.20
C LEU A 133 -7.94 -9.19 -0.91
N VAL A 134 -7.25 -8.77 -1.98
CA VAL A 134 -5.98 -8.06 -1.92
C VAL A 134 -6.19 -6.66 -1.36
N GLU A 135 -7.14 -5.90 -1.89
CA GLU A 135 -7.48 -4.56 -1.40
C GLU A 135 -7.94 -4.62 0.04
N GLY A 136 -8.88 -5.51 0.37
CA GLY A 136 -9.40 -5.60 1.74
C GLY A 136 -8.35 -6.06 2.76
N LEU A 137 -7.38 -6.89 2.36
CA LEU A 137 -6.25 -7.20 3.24
C LEU A 137 -5.31 -6.00 3.39
N LEU A 138 -5.00 -5.29 2.30
CA LEU A 138 -4.15 -4.11 2.33
C LEU A 138 -4.73 -3.04 3.26
N ASP A 139 -6.03 -2.78 3.17
CA ASP A 139 -6.72 -1.81 4.02
C ASP A 139 -6.56 -2.14 5.51
N ILE A 140 -6.72 -3.41 5.89
CA ILE A 140 -6.50 -3.87 7.28
C ILE A 140 -5.04 -3.66 7.70
N LEU A 141 -4.07 -3.97 6.84
CA LEU A 141 -2.66 -3.83 7.16
C LEU A 141 -2.23 -2.37 7.30
N VAL A 142 -2.83 -1.47 6.51
CA VAL A 142 -2.62 -0.01 6.62
C VAL A 142 -3.28 0.52 7.90
N GLU A 143 -4.53 0.14 8.18
CA GLU A 143 -5.25 0.51 9.41
C GLU A 143 -4.46 0.10 10.66
N HIS A 144 -3.91 -1.12 10.66
CA HIS A 144 -3.19 -1.71 11.79
C HIS A 144 -1.67 -1.74 11.60
N ARG A 145 -1.10 -0.70 10.99
CA ARG A 145 0.34 -0.59 10.72
C ARG A 145 1.21 -0.85 11.96
N SER A 146 0.85 -0.28 13.11
CA SER A 146 1.59 -0.47 14.36
C SER A 146 1.55 -1.90 14.90
N TRP A 147 0.53 -2.69 14.53
CA TRP A 147 0.50 -4.13 14.83
C TRP A 147 1.42 -4.88 13.88
N LEU A 148 1.39 -4.58 12.58
CA LEU A 148 2.22 -5.23 11.56
C LEU A 148 3.72 -5.03 11.82
N GLU A 149 4.13 -3.83 12.26
CA GLU A 149 5.53 -3.50 12.58
C GLU A 149 6.13 -4.37 13.71
N LYS A 150 5.30 -5.08 14.49
CA LYS A 150 5.75 -6.01 15.53
C LYS A 150 6.31 -7.32 14.95
N ASP A 151 6.03 -7.62 13.68
CA ASP A 151 6.49 -8.83 12.99
C ASP A 151 7.27 -8.45 11.70
N PRO A 152 8.59 -8.21 11.80
CA PRO A 152 9.42 -7.82 10.67
C PRO A 152 9.42 -8.82 9.52
N PHE A 153 9.25 -10.12 9.81
CA PHE A 153 9.19 -11.15 8.78
C PHE A 153 7.90 -11.02 7.96
N LEU A 154 6.77 -10.78 8.64
CA LEU A 154 5.50 -10.52 7.97
C LEU A 154 5.56 -9.22 7.15
N VAL A 155 6.16 -8.15 7.69
CA VAL A 155 6.39 -6.89 6.93
C VAL A 155 7.10 -7.18 5.61
N GLY A 156 8.23 -7.91 5.65
CA GLY A 156 8.97 -8.27 4.43
C GLY A 156 8.12 -9.06 3.43
N THR A 157 7.30 -9.99 3.92
CA THR A 157 6.42 -10.82 3.08
C THR A 157 5.29 -10.01 2.44
N VAL A 158 4.68 -9.11 3.22
CA VAL A 158 3.64 -8.18 2.74
C VAL A 158 4.23 -7.32 1.64
N VAL A 159 5.34 -6.61 1.92
CA VAL A 159 6.00 -5.75 0.94
C VAL A 159 6.33 -6.54 -0.32
N TYR A 160 6.98 -7.69 -0.20
CA TYR A 160 7.30 -8.56 -1.33
C TYR A 160 6.07 -8.93 -2.18
N THR A 161 4.96 -9.28 -1.53
CA THR A 161 3.72 -9.68 -2.22
C THR A 161 3.13 -8.50 -3.00
N TYR A 162 3.07 -7.31 -2.39
CA TYR A 162 2.50 -6.12 -3.03
C TYR A 162 3.44 -5.48 -4.07
N THR A 163 4.76 -5.61 -3.94
CA THR A 163 5.69 -5.14 -4.98
C THR A 163 5.66 -6.04 -6.21
N ARG A 164 5.40 -7.34 -6.04
CA ARG A 164 5.37 -8.32 -7.14
C ARG A 164 4.26 -8.08 -8.16
N TYR A 165 3.25 -7.26 -7.85
CA TYR A 165 2.27 -6.84 -8.85
C TYR A 165 2.92 -6.13 -10.05
N GLN A 166 3.97 -5.34 -9.80
CA GLN A 166 4.75 -4.71 -10.87
C GLN A 166 5.49 -5.78 -11.70
N ASP A 167 6.12 -6.76 -11.04
CA ASP A 167 6.80 -7.86 -11.74
C ASP A 167 5.84 -8.69 -12.60
N TRP A 168 4.66 -9.01 -12.09
CA TRP A 168 3.64 -9.75 -12.85
C TRP A 168 3.09 -8.96 -14.02
N PHE A 169 2.88 -7.64 -13.83
CA PHE A 169 2.48 -6.77 -14.93
C PHE A 169 3.57 -6.73 -16.00
N GLN A 170 4.83 -6.62 -15.60
CA GLN A 170 5.98 -6.63 -16.49
C GLN A 170 6.09 -7.96 -17.25
N GLU A 171 6.00 -9.10 -16.57
CA GLU A 171 6.05 -10.42 -17.18
C GLU A 171 4.94 -10.61 -18.23
N LYS A 172 3.72 -10.16 -17.89
CA LYS A 172 2.54 -10.35 -18.74
C LYS A 172 2.48 -9.40 -19.93
N TYR A 173 2.87 -8.14 -19.76
CA TYR A 173 2.64 -7.10 -20.76
C TYR A 173 3.90 -6.50 -21.37
N PHE A 174 5.07 -6.67 -20.74
CA PHE A 174 6.31 -5.97 -21.13
C PHE A 174 7.47 -6.87 -21.55
N THR A 175 7.22 -8.16 -21.77
CA THR A 175 8.27 -9.14 -22.08
C THR A 175 8.76 -9.11 -23.53
N THR A 176 7.96 -8.58 -24.47
CA THR A 176 8.35 -8.56 -25.89
C THR A 176 8.99 -7.24 -26.29
N PRO A 177 9.91 -7.21 -27.27
CA PRO A 177 10.48 -5.96 -27.80
C PRO A 177 9.42 -4.99 -28.32
N GLU A 178 8.33 -5.50 -28.91
CA GLU A 178 7.23 -4.71 -29.47
C GLU A 178 6.40 -4.03 -28.38
N SER A 179 6.39 -4.58 -27.16
CA SER A 179 5.63 -4.03 -26.03
C SER A 179 6.24 -2.75 -25.44
N GLN A 180 7.43 -2.33 -25.89
CA GLN A 180 8.10 -1.13 -25.38
C GLN A 180 7.27 0.15 -25.61
N SER A 181 6.50 0.22 -26.70
CA SER A 181 5.61 1.36 -26.98
C SER A 181 4.48 1.51 -25.97
N LEU A 182 3.99 0.41 -25.38
CA LEU A 182 2.88 0.43 -24.41
C LEU A 182 3.18 1.29 -23.17
N ARG A 183 4.46 1.46 -22.80
CA ARG A 183 4.86 2.31 -21.67
C ARG A 183 4.47 3.77 -21.90
N SER A 184 4.62 4.25 -23.13
CA SER A 184 4.22 5.61 -23.51
C SER A 184 2.71 5.79 -23.38
N ASP A 185 1.93 4.82 -23.88
CA ASP A 185 0.47 4.83 -23.79
C ASP A 185 -0.02 4.78 -22.33
N LEU A 186 0.60 3.93 -21.51
CA LEU A 186 0.28 3.83 -20.08
C LEU A 186 0.64 5.09 -19.31
N ILE A 187 1.77 5.74 -19.61
CA ILE A 187 2.13 7.04 -19.02
C ILE A 187 1.06 8.08 -19.37
N ARG A 188 0.65 8.18 -20.64
CA ARG A 188 -0.43 9.10 -21.06
C ARG A 188 -1.76 8.78 -20.37
N PHE A 189 -2.09 7.49 -20.25
CA PHE A 189 -3.29 7.06 -19.55
C PHE A 189 -3.28 7.48 -18.08
N ILE A 190 -2.18 7.27 -17.36
CA ILE A 190 -2.05 7.67 -15.95
C ILE A 190 -2.18 9.20 -15.79
N ILE A 191 -1.56 9.97 -16.68
CA ILE A 191 -1.58 11.44 -16.62
C ILE A 191 -2.99 11.99 -16.86
N VAL A 192 -3.64 11.54 -17.92
CA VAL A 192 -4.89 12.14 -18.42
C VAL A 192 -6.13 11.54 -17.75
N SER A 193 -6.10 10.25 -17.40
CA SER A 193 -7.29 9.51 -16.96
C SER A 193 -7.33 9.25 -15.46
N ILE A 194 -6.20 9.35 -14.75
CA ILE A 194 -6.12 9.09 -13.30
C ILE A 194 -5.83 10.40 -12.58
N HIS A 195 -6.87 11.06 -12.07
CA HIS A 195 -6.76 12.25 -11.22
C HIS A 195 -7.24 11.89 -9.80
N PRO A 196 -6.33 11.53 -8.88
CA PRO A 196 -6.69 11.15 -7.52
C PRO A 196 -7.35 12.33 -6.78
N THR A 197 -8.28 12.02 -5.89
CA THR A 197 -8.88 13.04 -5.01
C THR A 197 -7.87 13.52 -3.97
N ASN A 198 -8.13 14.65 -3.32
CA ASN A 198 -7.24 15.17 -2.27
C ASN A 198 -7.03 14.17 -1.13
N ASP A 199 -8.05 13.40 -0.77
CA ASP A 199 -7.95 12.35 0.26
C ASP A 199 -6.97 11.25 -0.17
N MET A 200 -6.97 10.89 -1.46
CA MET A 200 -6.01 9.92 -2.00
C MET A 200 -4.60 10.50 -2.10
N LEU A 201 -4.45 11.80 -2.38
CA LEU A 201 -3.14 12.47 -2.43
C LEU A 201 -2.50 12.61 -1.04
N CYS A 202 -3.30 12.65 0.02
CA CYS A 202 -2.84 12.73 1.41
C CYS A 202 -2.68 11.37 2.11
N SER A 203 -2.95 10.27 1.41
CA SER A 203 -2.84 8.91 1.97
C SER A 203 -1.52 8.23 1.59
N ASP A 204 -1.28 7.05 2.17
CA ASP A 204 -0.10 6.20 1.89
C ASP A 204 -0.26 5.37 0.60
N ILE A 205 -1.23 5.69 -0.27
CA ILE A 205 -1.41 5.03 -1.56
C ILE A 205 -0.21 5.35 -2.47
N ILE A 206 0.23 4.38 -3.27
CA ILE A 206 1.33 4.56 -4.23
C ILE A 206 0.99 5.73 -5.17
N PRO A 207 1.80 6.81 -5.18
CA PRO A 207 1.49 7.98 -5.97
C PRO A 207 1.76 7.74 -7.46
N ARG A 208 1.06 8.48 -8.33
CA ARG A 208 1.17 8.34 -9.80
C ARG A 208 2.61 8.48 -10.30
N TRP A 209 3.37 9.41 -9.74
CA TRP A 209 4.76 9.63 -10.11
C TRP A 209 5.62 8.38 -9.87
N ALA A 210 5.34 7.59 -8.82
CA ALA A 210 6.10 6.39 -8.52
C ALA A 210 5.85 5.28 -9.56
N VAL A 211 4.60 5.14 -10.00
CA VAL A 211 4.24 4.19 -11.07
C VAL A 211 4.87 4.62 -12.41
N ILE A 212 4.82 5.92 -12.73
CA ILE A 212 5.46 6.47 -13.94
C ILE A 212 6.98 6.29 -13.89
N GLY A 213 7.62 6.54 -12.75
CA GLY A 213 9.04 6.29 -12.53
C GLY A 213 9.40 4.83 -12.79
N TRP A 214 8.63 3.89 -12.24
CA TRP A 214 8.79 2.46 -12.54
C TRP A 214 8.65 2.16 -14.04
N LEU A 215 7.62 2.67 -14.72
CA LEU A 215 7.44 2.50 -16.17
C LEU A 215 8.65 2.99 -16.97
N LEU A 216 9.23 4.12 -16.59
CA LEU A 216 10.42 4.69 -17.23
C LEU A 216 11.66 3.83 -17.01
N THR A 217 11.88 3.34 -15.78
CA THR A 217 13.00 2.42 -15.48
C THR A 217 12.88 1.05 -16.15
N SER A 218 11.66 0.65 -16.51
CA SER A 218 11.40 -0.63 -17.19
C SER A 218 11.67 -0.60 -18.70
N CYS A 219 11.95 0.56 -19.30
CA CYS A 219 12.33 0.69 -20.71
C CYS A 219 13.66 -0.02 -20.98
N THR A 220 13.76 -0.83 -22.03
CA THR A 220 14.97 -1.62 -22.34
C THR A 220 15.87 -1.00 -23.42
N ASN A 221 15.44 0.09 -24.05
CA ASN A 221 16.21 0.81 -25.07
C ASN A 221 15.99 2.32 -25.01
N ALA A 222 16.96 3.07 -25.52
CA ALA A 222 16.98 4.54 -25.46
C ALA A 222 15.81 5.20 -26.21
N VAL A 223 15.38 4.61 -27.34
CA VAL A 223 14.25 5.15 -28.13
C VAL A 223 12.94 5.07 -27.33
N ALA A 224 12.68 3.93 -26.70
CA ALA A 224 11.52 3.74 -25.83
C ALA A 224 11.57 4.69 -24.62
N GLN A 225 12.73 4.87 -24.01
CA GLN A 225 12.92 5.80 -22.90
C GLN A 225 12.68 7.26 -23.32
N ALA A 226 13.18 7.68 -24.48
CA ALA A 226 12.94 9.02 -25.03
C ALA A 226 11.45 9.26 -25.32
N ASN A 227 10.76 8.29 -25.94
CA ASN A 227 9.32 8.37 -26.21
C ASN A 227 8.49 8.41 -24.93
N ALA A 228 8.87 7.64 -23.92
CA ALA A 228 8.19 7.63 -22.61
C ALA A 228 8.40 8.95 -21.86
N LYS A 229 9.61 9.53 -21.88
CA LYS A 229 9.90 10.88 -21.35
C LYS A 229 9.08 11.94 -22.07
N LEU A 230 9.05 11.91 -23.41
CA LEU A 230 8.21 12.82 -24.19
C LEU A 230 6.73 12.69 -23.81
N SER A 231 6.24 11.47 -23.61
CA SER A 231 4.86 11.22 -23.18
C SER A 231 4.54 11.81 -21.80
N LEU A 232 5.51 11.77 -20.88
CA LEU A 232 5.40 12.38 -19.56
C LEU A 232 5.34 13.91 -19.64
N PHE A 233 6.24 14.51 -20.42
CA PHE A 233 6.36 15.98 -20.53
C PHE A 233 5.49 16.58 -21.65
N TYR A 234 4.65 15.79 -22.32
CA TYR A 234 3.89 16.25 -23.48
C TYR A 234 3.01 17.47 -23.17
N ASP A 235 2.28 17.42 -22.04
CA ASP A 235 1.38 18.50 -21.64
C ASP A 235 2.15 19.76 -21.19
N TRP A 236 3.43 19.63 -20.82
CA TRP A 236 4.26 20.77 -20.41
C TRP A 236 4.55 21.73 -21.58
N LEU A 237 4.64 21.19 -22.81
CA LEU A 237 5.01 21.97 -24.00
C LEU A 237 4.03 23.11 -24.28
N PHE A 238 2.76 22.95 -23.90
CA PHE A 238 1.69 23.90 -24.18
C PHE A 238 0.82 24.22 -22.96
N PHE A 239 1.34 23.96 -21.74
CA PHE A 239 0.56 24.12 -20.52
C PHE A 239 0.15 25.57 -20.27
N GLN A 240 -1.14 25.78 -20.05
CA GLN A 240 -1.73 27.08 -19.71
C GLN A 240 -2.31 27.02 -18.29
N PRO A 241 -1.69 27.71 -17.30
CA PRO A 241 -2.09 27.62 -15.89
C PRO A 241 -3.55 28.02 -15.60
N LEU A 242 -4.15 28.83 -16.48
CA LEU A 242 -5.53 29.31 -16.33
C LEU A 242 -6.58 28.37 -16.96
N LYS A 243 -6.15 27.39 -17.75
CA LYS A 243 -7.04 26.55 -18.57
C LYS A 243 -6.84 25.05 -18.31
N ASP A 244 -5.59 24.64 -18.15
CA ASP A 244 -5.22 23.24 -18.06
C ASP A 244 -5.15 22.77 -16.61
N ASN A 245 -5.50 21.49 -16.40
CA ASN A 245 -5.47 20.90 -15.07
C ASN A 245 -4.03 20.61 -14.65
N ILE A 246 -3.63 21.13 -13.48
CA ILE A 246 -2.31 20.89 -12.88
C ILE A 246 -1.98 19.39 -12.73
N MET A 247 -3.00 18.54 -12.57
CA MET A 247 -2.83 17.09 -12.46
C MET A 247 -2.24 16.44 -13.72
N ASN A 248 -2.21 17.15 -14.86
CA ASN A 248 -1.58 16.68 -16.08
C ASN A 248 -0.05 16.87 -16.09
N ILE A 249 0.47 17.81 -15.30
CA ILE A 249 1.90 18.14 -15.27
C ILE A 249 2.59 17.73 -13.96
N GLU A 250 1.83 17.63 -12.86
CA GLU A 250 2.32 17.27 -11.52
C GLU A 250 3.21 16.02 -11.48
N PRO A 251 2.89 14.91 -12.18
CA PRO A 251 3.73 13.71 -12.09
C PRO A 251 5.15 13.91 -12.60
N GLY A 252 5.36 14.81 -13.58
CA GLY A 252 6.68 15.14 -14.13
C GLY A 252 7.49 16.08 -13.24
N TYR A 253 6.83 16.83 -12.35
CA TYR A 253 7.51 17.73 -11.43
C TYR A 253 8.18 17.00 -10.26
N SER A 254 7.67 15.81 -9.91
CA SER A 254 8.23 14.95 -8.85
C SER A 254 9.51 14.19 -9.28
N GLU A 255 10.04 14.45 -10.47
CA GLU A 255 11.23 13.83 -11.08
C GLU A 255 12.58 14.17 -10.40
N PRO A 256 12.83 15.38 -9.87
CA PRO A 256 14.13 15.73 -9.27
C PRO A 256 14.52 14.92 -8.02
N SER A 257 13.63 14.07 -7.48
CA SER A 257 13.96 13.14 -6.39
C SER A 257 14.41 11.75 -6.86
N TRP A 258 14.43 11.47 -8.17
CA TRP A 258 14.62 10.12 -8.70
C TRP A 258 16.09 9.67 -8.67
N ASP A 259 17.05 10.60 -8.76
CA ASP A 259 18.49 10.30 -8.61
C ASP A 259 18.91 10.01 -7.14
N ASN A 260 18.14 10.48 -6.16
CA ASN A 260 18.53 10.43 -4.74
C ASN A 260 17.77 9.40 -3.88
N LYS A 261 16.73 8.71 -4.40
CA LYS A 261 15.92 7.78 -3.59
C LYS A 261 15.86 6.32 -4.07
N LEU A 262 16.39 5.99 -5.24
CA LEU A 262 16.48 4.59 -5.73
C LEU A 262 17.88 3.97 -5.56
N ASN A 263 18.84 4.69 -4.97
CA ASN A 263 20.19 4.19 -4.69
C ASN A 263 20.27 3.32 -3.41
N ILE A 264 19.37 2.34 -3.26
CA ILE A 264 19.65 1.14 -2.47
C ILE A 264 19.69 -0.02 -3.46
N SER A 265 20.93 -0.37 -3.85
CA SER A 265 21.31 -1.43 -4.78
C SER A 265 21.01 -1.14 -6.25
N TYR A 266 21.94 -0.49 -6.95
CA TYR A 266 22.75 -1.08 -8.03
C TYR A 266 23.72 0.01 -8.53
N ASN A 267 25.00 -0.12 -8.18
CA ASN A 267 26.03 0.82 -8.61
C ASN A 267 26.38 0.64 -10.10
N ALA A 268 26.66 1.79 -10.71
CA ALA A 268 27.56 2.05 -11.84
C ALA A 268 27.01 1.81 -13.26
N ALA A 269 26.34 2.82 -13.82
CA ALA A 269 26.70 3.43 -15.11
C ALA A 269 25.85 4.69 -15.37
N THR A 270 26.52 5.71 -15.93
CA THR A 270 25.98 6.83 -16.73
C THR A 270 25.07 7.87 -16.06
N THR A 271 25.70 8.90 -15.48
CA THR A 271 25.12 10.22 -15.20
C THR A 271 25.51 11.26 -16.26
N ASP A 272 25.58 10.90 -17.54
CA ASP A 272 26.06 11.81 -18.61
C ASP A 272 24.99 12.27 -19.63
N ASP A 273 23.75 11.78 -19.56
CA ASP A 273 22.81 11.96 -20.71
C ASP A 273 21.79 13.09 -20.62
N LEU A 274 22.04 14.16 -19.84
CA LEU A 274 21.21 15.38 -19.87
C LEU A 274 22.02 16.68 -19.76
N ARG A 275 23.08 16.82 -20.57
CA ARG A 275 23.54 18.16 -20.98
C ARG A 275 23.12 18.41 -22.42
N PHE A 276 22.24 19.39 -22.61
CA PHE A 276 22.08 20.03 -23.92
C PHE A 276 23.44 20.63 -24.30
N SER A 277 24.02 20.16 -25.40
CA SER A 277 25.31 20.62 -25.92
C SER A 277 25.11 21.97 -26.62
N ASP A 278 25.31 23.06 -25.88
CA ASP A 278 25.62 24.36 -26.48
C ASP A 278 27.14 24.39 -26.71
N GLU A 279 27.58 23.99 -27.90
CA GLU A 279 28.92 24.32 -28.40
C GLU A 279 28.77 25.53 -29.34
N GLU A 280 29.00 26.73 -28.83
CA GLU A 280 29.43 27.87 -29.65
C GLU A 280 30.84 28.31 -29.25
N GLU A 281 31.66 28.48 -30.28
CA GLU A 281 33.05 28.92 -30.25
C GLU A 281 33.16 30.36 -29.75
N ASP A 282 33.87 30.58 -28.64
CA ASP A 282 34.32 31.91 -28.23
C ASP A 282 35.78 32.13 -28.66
N SER A 283 35.98 32.99 -29.66
CA SER A 283 37.14 33.90 -29.67
C SER A 283 36.98 35.06 -30.66
N ALA A 284 36.62 36.24 -30.14
CA ALA A 284 37.38 37.49 -30.36
C ALA A 284 36.71 38.68 -29.67
N ILE A 285 37.51 39.34 -28.83
CA ILE A 285 37.24 40.60 -28.14
C ILE A 285 37.05 41.76 -29.14
N MET A 286 36.00 42.58 -28.98
CA MET A 286 36.13 44.05 -29.02
C MET A 286 34.95 44.79 -28.38
N SER A 287 35.34 45.81 -27.61
CA SER A 287 34.56 46.80 -26.87
C SER A 287 33.54 47.57 -27.73
N MET A 288 32.36 47.86 -27.17
CA MET A 288 31.77 49.20 -27.08
C MET A 288 30.60 49.25 -26.08
N LYS A 289 30.50 50.37 -25.36
CA LYS A 289 29.44 50.73 -24.39
C LYS A 289 28.15 51.09 -25.13
N ASP A 290 26.99 50.84 -24.52
CA ASP A 290 26.05 51.90 -24.09
C ASP A 290 24.83 51.33 -23.32
N GLU A 291 24.33 52.16 -22.41
CA GLU A 291 23.25 51.95 -21.44
C GLU A 291 21.86 52.00 -22.09
N HIS A 292 20.93 51.11 -21.69
CA HIS A 292 19.53 51.50 -21.46
C HIS A 292 18.76 50.49 -20.59
N SER A 293 17.90 51.02 -19.73
CA SER A 293 17.13 50.39 -18.66
C SER A 293 15.77 49.85 -19.13
N ASP A 294 15.25 48.82 -18.44
CA ASP A 294 14.03 48.89 -17.61
C ASP A 294 13.51 47.48 -17.26
N ASP A 295 13.00 47.38 -16.03
CA ASP A 295 12.54 46.21 -15.28
C ASP A 295 11.33 45.47 -15.89
N ASP A 296 11.37 44.13 -15.81
CA ASP A 296 10.30 43.23 -15.29
C ASP A 296 10.35 41.85 -15.97
N ASP A 297 11.21 40.95 -15.49
CA ASP A 297 10.98 39.51 -15.62
C ASP A 297 11.72 38.75 -14.51
N LEU A 298 10.99 38.40 -13.45
CA LEU A 298 11.49 37.48 -12.43
C LEU A 298 11.37 36.04 -12.94
N PRO A 299 12.44 35.22 -12.86
CA PRO A 299 12.40 33.85 -13.33
C PRO A 299 11.38 33.01 -12.55
N LEU A 300 10.70 32.10 -13.26
CA LEU A 300 9.66 31.20 -12.75
C LEU A 300 10.07 30.45 -11.46
N SER A 301 11.37 30.21 -11.27
CA SER A 301 11.95 29.58 -10.07
C SER A 301 11.62 30.31 -8.76
N LYS A 302 11.36 31.62 -8.79
CA LYS A 302 11.04 32.41 -7.58
C LYS A 302 9.56 32.45 -7.21
N ARG A 303 8.63 32.08 -8.10
CA ARG A 303 7.17 32.08 -7.81
C ARG A 303 6.70 30.82 -7.09
N PHE A 304 7.48 29.74 -7.11
CA PHE A 304 7.12 28.45 -6.50
C PHE A 304 7.69 28.23 -5.09
N SER A 305 8.52 29.15 -4.58
CA SER A 305 9.15 29.04 -3.25
C SER A 305 8.17 29.15 -2.07
N THR A 306 6.93 29.54 -2.29
CA THR A 306 5.90 29.65 -1.24
C THR A 306 5.14 28.35 -0.96
N TRP A 307 5.38 27.27 -1.70
CA TRP A 307 4.56 26.04 -1.61
C TRP A 307 5.30 24.83 -1.01
N GLY A 308 6.45 25.06 -0.34
CA GLY A 308 7.30 24.04 0.26
C GLY A 308 6.99 23.64 1.71
N THR A 309 5.74 23.75 2.19
CA THR A 309 5.40 23.37 3.58
C THR A 309 4.20 22.44 3.66
N CYS A 310 4.33 21.24 3.12
CA CYS A 310 3.54 20.08 3.52
C CYS A 310 4.41 18.82 3.40
N THR A 311 5.35 18.66 4.34
CA THR A 311 5.97 17.35 4.62
C THR A 311 5.12 16.61 5.65
N PRO A 312 4.81 15.31 5.47
CA PRO A 312 4.14 14.52 6.49
C PRO A 312 5.01 14.44 7.75
N ARG A 313 4.43 14.78 8.91
CA ARG A 313 5.07 14.58 10.22
C ARG A 313 5.15 13.08 10.51
N GLY A 314 6.35 12.58 10.78
CA GLY A 314 6.52 11.35 11.54
C GLY A 314 7.67 10.45 11.08
N ALA A 315 8.92 10.87 11.28
CA ALA A 315 10.06 9.96 11.44
C ALA A 315 11.30 10.72 11.92
N THR A 316 11.26 11.28 13.13
CA THR A 316 12.50 11.59 13.87
C THR A 316 12.33 11.23 15.33
N SER A 317 12.79 10.04 15.71
CA SER A 317 13.15 9.77 17.10
C SER A 317 14.32 8.81 17.16
N GLY A 318 15.42 9.29 17.72
CA GLY A 318 16.46 8.46 18.30
C GLY A 318 17.77 8.45 17.52
N LEU A 319 18.63 9.43 17.79
CA LEU A 319 20.03 9.18 18.16
C LEU A 319 20.55 10.43 18.89
N ARG A 320 20.58 10.32 20.21
CA ARG A 320 21.14 11.30 21.13
C ARG A 320 22.55 10.86 21.49
N GLY A 321 23.49 11.78 21.40
CA GLY A 321 24.71 11.78 22.20
C GLY A 321 25.99 11.73 21.39
N TYR A 322 26.70 12.86 21.30
CA TYR A 322 27.95 13.05 22.04
C TYR A 322 28.23 14.54 22.21
N ARG A 323 28.66 14.90 23.42
CA ARG A 323 29.08 16.23 23.89
C ARG A 323 30.36 16.67 23.16
N GLU A 324 30.55 17.97 22.96
CA GLU A 324 31.73 18.75 23.42
C GLU A 324 31.55 20.24 23.07
N THR A 325 31.25 21.07 24.08
CA THR A 325 32.06 22.20 24.58
C THR A 325 32.11 23.45 23.70
N ASN A 326 31.32 24.47 24.09
CA ASN A 326 31.56 25.87 23.76
C ASN A 326 32.91 26.35 24.33
N PRO A 327 33.52 27.36 23.69
CA PRO A 327 34.05 28.48 24.43
C PRO A 327 33.40 29.81 24.04
N VAL A 328 33.43 30.69 25.04
CA VAL A 328 32.90 32.05 25.18
C VAL A 328 33.72 33.07 24.38
N MET A 329 33.04 34.11 23.85
CA MET A 329 33.50 35.52 23.78
C MET A 329 32.28 36.37 23.33
N THR A 330 31.56 37.12 24.17
CA THR A 330 31.80 38.46 24.78
C THR A 330 32.20 39.58 23.82
N ASP A 331 31.40 40.66 23.93
CA ASP A 331 31.61 42.08 23.59
C ASP A 331 31.57 42.44 22.09
N ILE A 332 30.77 43.38 21.58
CA ILE A 332 30.20 44.66 22.07
C ILE A 332 28.81 44.86 21.46
#